data_AF-A0A967GNR2-F1
#
_entry.id   AF-A0A967GNR2-F1
#
_cell.length_a   1.000
_cell.length_b   1.000
_cell.length_c   1.000
_cell.angle_alpha   90.00
_cell.angle_beta   90.00
_cell.angle_gamma   90.00
#
_symmetry.space_group_name_H-M   'P 1'
#
loop_
_entity.id
_entity.type
_entity.pdbx_description
1 polymer ?
#
loop_
_entity_poly.entity_id
_entity_poly.type
_entity_poly.pdbx_seq_one_letter_code
_entity_poly.pdbx_strand_id
1 'polypeptide(L)'
;DLNTAAAGPWTFLSQEGTHPNGTNSAPNEEHWTIRRWTASGLGDVTPVRVVWHTRKANPNNDGVTGSLHLNGVELDTRTIAGNDATGFIRTYYLNLNND
;
A
#
# COMPACT_ATOMS: atom_id res chain seq x y z
N ASP A 1 -13.10 -4.17 -34.06
CA ASP A 1 -12.41 -5.12 -33.18
C ASP A 1 -12.78 -4.77 -31.75
N LEU A 2 -13.42 -5.70 -31.03
CA LEU A 2 -13.81 -5.54 -29.63
C LEU A 2 -12.98 -6.54 -28.87
N ASN A 3 -11.95 -6.04 -28.19
CA ASN A 3 -11.07 -6.87 -27.37
C ASN A 3 -11.89 -7.36 -26.15
N THR A 4 -12.27 -8.65 -26.17
CA THR A 4 -13.17 -9.29 -25.19
C THR A 4 -12.41 -10.07 -24.11
N ALA A 5 -11.08 -9.99 -24.08
CA ALA A 5 -10.30 -10.56 -23.00
C ALA A 5 -10.64 -9.81 -21.69
N ALA A 6 -10.92 -10.55 -20.62
CA ALA A 6 -11.01 -9.97 -19.28
C ALA A 6 -9.70 -9.22 -19.00
N ALA A 7 -9.76 -7.89 -18.89
CA ALA A 7 -8.61 -7.03 -18.60
C ALA A 7 -8.27 -7.08 -17.11
N GLY A 8 -8.01 -8.27 -16.58
CA GLY A 8 -7.69 -8.46 -15.17
C GLY A 8 -6.65 -9.56 -14.95
N PRO A 9 -5.92 -9.49 -13.82
CA PRO A 9 -5.91 -8.40 -12.84
C PRO A 9 -5.21 -7.11 -13.33
N TRP A 10 -5.45 -5.99 -12.65
CA TRP A 10 -4.81 -4.69 -12.91
C TRP A 10 -4.31 -4.07 -11.60
N THR A 11 -3.28 -3.23 -11.69
CA THR A 11 -2.83 -2.42 -10.55
C THR A 11 -3.83 -1.28 -10.30
N PHE A 12 -4.33 -1.14 -9.08
CA PHE A 12 -5.37 -0.14 -8.75
C PHE A 12 -5.12 0.57 -7.43
N LEU A 13 -5.37 1.88 -7.38
CA LEU A 13 -5.33 2.67 -6.16
C LEU A 13 -6.47 3.70 -6.15
N SER A 14 -7.25 3.71 -5.07
CA SER A 14 -8.28 4.72 -4.77
C SER A 14 -8.18 5.16 -3.31
N GLN A 15 -9.12 5.98 -2.83
CA GLN A 15 -9.11 6.53 -1.47
C GLN A 15 -8.95 5.46 -0.39
N GLU A 16 -9.72 4.37 -0.47
CA GLU A 16 -9.69 3.25 0.48
C GLU A 16 -9.41 1.90 -0.21
N GLY A 17 -9.35 1.88 -1.54
CA GLY A 17 -9.09 0.68 -2.32
C GLY A 17 -7.64 0.60 -2.78
N THR A 18 -7.07 -0.61 -2.72
CA THR A 18 -5.79 -0.95 -3.33
C THR A 18 -5.88 -2.34 -3.95
N HIS A 19 -5.21 -2.52 -5.08
CA HIS A 19 -4.97 -3.81 -5.70
C HIS A 19 -3.51 -3.85 -6.18
N PRO A 20 -2.56 -4.33 -5.36
CA PRO A 20 -1.25 -4.70 -5.88
C PRO A 20 -1.42 -5.84 -6.89
N ASN A 21 -0.44 -6.04 -7.75
CA ASN A 21 -0.58 -6.96 -8.86
C ASN A 21 0.76 -7.61 -9.17
N GLY A 22 0.75 -8.75 -9.85
CA GLY A 22 1.98 -9.48 -10.10
C GLY A 22 2.02 -10.14 -11.47
N THR A 23 2.70 -11.27 -11.51
CA THR A 23 2.90 -12.08 -12.73
C THR A 23 1.60 -12.65 -13.30
N ASN A 24 0.46 -12.50 -12.60
CA ASN A 24 -0.86 -12.95 -13.03
C ASN A 24 -1.54 -12.02 -14.06
N SER A 25 -0.94 -10.90 -14.44
CA SER A 25 -1.43 -10.02 -15.52
C SER A 25 -0.30 -9.28 -16.22
N ALA A 26 -0.50 -8.89 -17.48
CA ALA A 26 0.46 -8.06 -18.22
C ALA A 26 0.86 -6.79 -17.45
N PRO A 27 2.16 -6.42 -17.42
CA PRO A 27 3.29 -7.00 -18.14
C PRO A 27 3.93 -8.24 -17.49
N ASN A 28 3.23 -8.88 -16.55
CA ASN A 28 3.66 -10.06 -15.79
C ASN A 28 4.81 -9.78 -14.81
N GLU A 29 4.78 -8.59 -14.19
CA GLU A 29 5.77 -8.12 -13.23
C GLU A 29 5.10 -7.76 -11.89
N GLU A 30 5.89 -7.79 -10.81
CA GLU A 30 5.42 -7.39 -9.47
C GLU A 30 5.19 -5.88 -9.39
N HIS A 31 3.98 -5.48 -9.08
CA HIS A 31 3.52 -4.10 -9.04
C HIS A 31 2.95 -3.75 -7.66
N TRP A 32 3.55 -2.73 -7.06
CA TRP A 32 3.12 -2.16 -5.79
C TRP A 32 2.32 -0.89 -6.04
N THR A 33 1.11 -0.83 -5.49
CA THR A 33 0.37 0.45 -5.46
C THR A 33 0.97 1.31 -4.35
N ILE A 34 1.41 2.52 -4.68
CA ILE A 34 2.06 3.42 -3.72
C ILE A 34 1.22 4.68 -3.55
N ARG A 35 0.85 4.98 -2.30
CA ARG A 35 0.32 6.28 -1.92
C ARG A 35 1.43 7.06 -1.23
N ARG A 36 1.83 8.19 -1.82
CA ARG A 36 2.86 9.09 -1.29
C ARG A 36 2.23 10.38 -0.82
N TRP A 37 2.70 10.87 0.31
CA TRP A 37 2.38 12.20 0.82
C TRP A 37 3.68 12.95 1.08
N THR A 38 3.69 14.23 0.71
CA THR A 38 4.76 15.15 1.10
C THR A 38 4.18 16.05 2.19
N ALA A 39 4.80 16.06 3.36
CA ALA A 39 4.45 17.00 4.42
C ALA A 39 4.92 18.41 4.01
N SER A 40 4.09 19.41 4.23
CA SER A 40 4.40 20.82 3.95
C SER A 40 4.31 21.66 5.22
N GLY A 41 5.08 22.73 5.32
CA GLY A 41 5.05 23.64 6.48
C GLY A 41 5.80 23.12 7.70
N LEU A 42 6.69 22.14 7.52
CA LEU A 42 7.63 21.72 8.55
C LEU A 42 8.72 22.80 8.66
N GLY A 43 8.85 23.44 9.83
CA GLY A 43 9.91 24.42 10.09
C GLY A 43 11.11 23.75 10.76
N ASP A 44 10.85 23.21 11.94
CA ASP A 44 11.80 22.41 12.72
C ASP A 44 11.37 20.93 12.73
N VAL A 45 12.13 20.11 13.47
CA VAL A 45 11.75 18.73 13.78
C VAL A 45 10.32 18.68 14.31
N THR A 46 9.43 18.07 13.53
CA THR A 46 8.00 18.01 13.77
C THR A 46 7.60 16.58 14.09
N PRO A 47 7.15 16.29 15.34
CA PRO A 47 6.59 14.99 15.68
C PRO A 47 5.27 14.76 14.95
N VAL A 48 5.16 13.64 14.24
CA VAL A 48 3.93 13.21 13.57
C VAL A 48 3.55 11.81 13.99
N ARG A 49 2.25 11.54 13.92
CA ARG A 49 1.68 10.21 14.08
C ARG A 49 1.15 9.73 12.74
N VAL A 50 1.71 8.65 12.22
CA VAL A 50 1.23 7.96 11.03
C VAL A 50 0.43 6.75 11.46
N VAL A 51 -0.85 6.69 11.07
CA VAL A 51 -1.68 5.50 11.26
C VAL A 51 -1.87 4.85 9.89
N TRP A 52 -1.55 3.57 9.79
CA TRP A 52 -1.68 2.82 8.55
C TRP A 52 -2.27 1.45 8.82
N HIS A 53 -3.00 0.93 7.84
CA HIS A 53 -3.73 -0.32 7.95
C HIS A 53 -3.89 -0.98 6.59
N THR A 54 -4.06 -2.28 6.60
CA THR A 54 -4.39 -3.06 5.40
C THR A 54 -5.32 -4.20 5.82
N ARG A 55 -6.35 -4.44 5.01
CA ARG A 55 -7.28 -5.56 5.17
C ARG A 55 -7.69 -6.07 3.79
N LYS A 56 -8.06 -7.34 3.68
CA LYS A 56 -8.67 -7.87 2.45
C LYS A 56 -10.13 -7.43 2.42
N ALA A 57 -10.55 -6.79 1.32
CA ALA A 57 -11.98 -6.61 1.01
C ALA A 57 -12.61 -7.87 0.40
N ASN A 58 -11.78 -8.67 -0.29
CA ASN A 58 -12.14 -9.95 -0.87
C ASN A 58 -11.19 -11.04 -0.33
N PRO A 59 -11.60 -11.87 0.64
CA PRO A 59 -10.73 -12.80 1.36
C PRO A 59 -10.46 -14.10 0.58
N ASN A 60 -10.03 -13.97 -0.68
CA ASN A 60 -9.68 -15.05 -1.59
C ASN A 60 -8.21 -14.96 -2.04
N ASN A 61 -7.68 -16.06 -2.57
CA ASN A 61 -6.30 -16.20 -3.07
C ASN A 61 -5.24 -15.95 -2.00
N ASP A 62 -4.06 -15.49 -2.41
CA ASP A 62 -2.94 -15.22 -1.52
C ASP A 62 -3.12 -13.96 -0.67
N GLY A 63 -2.20 -13.83 0.28
CA GLY A 63 -2.07 -12.69 1.17
C GLY A 63 -1.67 -11.39 0.46
N VAL A 64 -1.61 -10.32 1.26
CA VAL A 64 -1.13 -9.01 0.82
C VAL A 64 -0.10 -8.52 1.82
N THR A 65 1.03 -8.04 1.32
CA THR A 65 2.05 -7.34 2.12
C THR A 65 1.87 -5.85 1.91
N GLY A 66 1.87 -5.08 3.00
CA GLY A 66 1.97 -3.63 2.98
C GLY A 66 3.22 -3.17 3.74
N SER A 67 3.74 -1.99 3.39
CA SER A 67 4.93 -1.42 4.01
C SER A 67 4.81 0.10 4.14
N LEU A 68 5.33 0.65 5.24
CA LEU A 68 5.47 2.09 5.49
C LEU A 68 6.91 2.52 5.25
N HIS A 69 7.10 3.61 4.50
CA HIS A 69 8.42 4.13 4.14
C HIS A 69 8.51 5.62 4.45
N LEU A 70 9.68 6.09 4.89
CA LEU A 70 10.04 7.50 4.97
C LEU A 70 11.25 7.74 4.05
N ASN A 71 11.06 8.58 3.02
CA ASN A 71 12.11 8.94 2.06
C ASN A 71 12.87 7.74 1.46
N GLY A 72 12.16 6.64 1.21
CA GLY A 72 12.73 5.41 0.62
C GLY A 72 13.31 4.41 1.64
N VAL A 73 13.33 4.75 2.93
CA VAL A 73 13.70 3.83 4.01
C VAL A 73 12.44 3.16 4.55
N GLU A 74 12.40 1.83 4.54
CA GLU A 74 11.31 1.07 5.15
C GLU A 74 11.34 1.21 6.67
N LEU A 75 10.19 1.54 7.25
CA LEU A 75 9.99 1.72 8.70
C LEU A 75 9.19 0.57 9.32
N ASP A 76 8.22 0.05 8.58
CA ASP A 76 7.38 -1.05 9.02
C ASP A 76 6.88 -1.87 7.82
N THR A 77 6.65 -3.16 8.04
CA THR A 77 6.08 -4.07 7.04
C THR A 77 5.18 -5.09 7.70
N ARG A 78 4.10 -5.46 7.01
CA ARG A 78 3.17 -6.47 7.50
C ARG A 78 2.45 -7.17 6.36
N THR A 79 2.53 -8.50 6.39
CA THR A 79 1.71 -9.39 5.57
C THR A 79 0.46 -9.81 6.31
N ILE A 80 -0.68 -9.80 5.61
CA ILE A 80 -1.93 -10.42 6.04
C ILE A 80 -2.23 -11.62 5.14
N ALA A 81 -2.84 -12.66 5.69
CA ALA A 81 -3.21 -13.85 4.92
C ALA A 81 -4.34 -13.55 3.93
N GLY A 82 -4.47 -14.38 2.90
CA GLY A 82 -5.47 -14.17 1.85
C GLY A 82 -6.92 -14.23 2.35
N ASN A 83 -7.16 -14.99 3.42
CA ASN A 83 -8.45 -15.09 4.08
C ASN A 83 -8.65 -14.09 5.24
N ASP A 84 -7.72 -13.16 5.47
CA ASP A 84 -7.79 -12.19 6.56
C ASP A 84 -8.57 -10.92 6.14
N ALA A 85 -9.87 -10.93 6.42
CA ALA A 85 -10.76 -9.79 6.22
C ALA A 85 -10.68 -8.73 7.34
N THR A 86 -10.01 -9.04 8.45
CA THR A 86 -9.86 -8.13 9.60
C THR A 86 -8.68 -7.20 9.39
N GLY A 87 -7.54 -7.76 8.99
CA GLY A 87 -6.30 -7.03 8.75
C GLY A 87 -5.63 -6.54 10.04
N PHE A 88 -5.00 -5.38 9.96
CA PHE A 88 -4.37 -4.74 11.12
C PHE A 88 -4.49 -3.22 11.04
N ILE A 89 -4.31 -2.55 12.18
CA ILE A 89 -4.08 -1.11 12.27
C ILE A 89 -2.81 -0.90 13.10
N ARG A 90 -1.88 -0.08 12.60
CA ARG A 90 -0.63 0.25 13.28
C ARG A 90 -0.42 1.74 13.33
N THR A 91 0.24 2.18 14.39
CA THR A 91 0.62 3.57 14.61
C THR A 91 2.13 3.66 14.68
N TYR A 92 2.70 4.56 13.91
CA TYR A 92 4.13 4.88 13.93
C TYR A 92 4.31 6.35 14.29
N TYR A 93 5.27 6.64 15.15
CA TYR A 93 5.63 8.01 15.53
C TYR A 93 6.94 8.38 14.85
N LEU A 94 6.96 9.51 14.17
CA LEU A 94 8.11 9.98 13.40
C LEU A 94 8.43 11.41 13.79
N ASN A 95 9.70 11.76 13.71
CA ASN A 95 10.17 13.13 13.77
C ASN A 95 10.56 13.53 12.35
N LEU A 96 9.76 14.39 11.72
CA LEU A 96 10.00 14.84 10.34
C LEU A 96 10.72 16.18 10.33
N ASN A 97 11.61 16.38 9.36
CA ASN A 97 12.25 17.64 9.02
C ASN A 97 12.30 17.79 7.49
N ASN A 98 12.66 18.98 7.01
CA ASN A 98 12.80 19.28 5.58
C ASN A 98 14.25 19.16 5.08
N ASP A 99 15.14 18.57 5.89
CA ASP A 99 16.56 18.41 5.57
C ASP A 99 16.80 17.38 4.45
#